data_AF-A0A8C4T149-F1
#
_entry.id   AF-A0A8C4T149-F1
#
_cell.length_a   1.000
_cell.length_b   1.000
_cell.length_c   1.000
_cell.angle_alpha   90.00
_cell.angle_beta   90.00
_cell.angle_gamma   90.00
#
_symmetry.space_group_name_H-M   'P 1'
#
loop_
_entity.id
_entity.type
_entity.pdbx_description
1 polymer ?
#
loop_
_entity_poly.entity_id
_entity_poly.type
_entity_poly.pdbx_seq_one_letter_code
_entity_poly.pdbx_strand_id
1 'polypeptide(L)'
;MRSLKQLQEHLEDLTAYLDLWTQAFHRIGANFGNGIESYFRFLRFLVFLNLMSFFLIGCFVLIPNVTIRSLKLTTTSNSSVKNDTECTYYNPTPTGLVNFFNYVLDILSGTGMLEFSYLFYGFYESGEVDLVKKISYNIPVSYLVTCLSLASQLHFFLQLYSVTVNFTLELFLLLFLSFLQMELEEAEAHRAALHRTMSDNARLYGYRVALNLVVIACITGAFYCIYLATQESQRLQSEHDFLTKTSFLLGLLIEYLPSVVITAANFIVPMICDFVMRFEAYTLSMQIKVILFRAVFLRFASLGVLLFSLWAQITCGGDVTATDCKACEYNYGQYQCWETRIGQEMYKLMIFDLLTITLVTLLVEFPRRMLVDFCSWKLVKLWGYQQFLVPQNILQLIYGQTVVWIGVFFCPLLPLLNTIKFILIFYCKKLTLFRNCRPAEKTFRSARSNFFFRIILLIGLFVSCVPLGYSVAKIQPSKGCGPFQMIITTILFLFSNIICVHILCLIHCKSREERTQ
;
A
#
# COMPACT_ATOMS: atom_id res chain seq x y z
N MET A 1 -45.93 -2.75 -11.08
CA MET A 1 -45.43 -4.04 -11.63
C MET A 1 -44.56 -3.85 -12.87
N ARG A 2 -44.98 -3.04 -13.87
CA ARG A 2 -44.16 -2.71 -15.06
C ARG A 2 -42.91 -1.86 -14.73
N SER A 3 -43.04 -0.91 -13.81
CA SER A 3 -41.92 -0.08 -13.30
C SER A 3 -40.86 -0.88 -12.54
N LEU A 4 -41.26 -1.90 -11.78
CA LEU A 4 -40.34 -2.82 -11.08
C LEU A 4 -39.57 -3.70 -12.06
N LYS A 5 -40.20 -4.17 -13.15
CA LYS A 5 -39.51 -4.88 -14.23
C LYS A 5 -38.52 -3.98 -14.97
N GLN A 6 -38.88 -2.73 -15.27
CA GLN A 6 -37.95 -1.77 -15.87
C GLN A 6 -36.77 -1.43 -14.96
N LEU A 7 -37.01 -1.29 -13.65
CA LEU A 7 -35.94 -1.09 -12.69
C LEU A 7 -35.03 -2.32 -12.60
N GLN A 8 -35.61 -3.52 -12.66
CA GLN A 8 -34.90 -4.79 -12.64
C GLN A 8 -34.07 -5.01 -13.91
N GLU A 9 -34.60 -4.68 -15.09
CA GLU A 9 -33.89 -4.70 -16.37
C GLU A 9 -32.73 -3.68 -16.38
N HIS A 10 -32.94 -2.45 -15.87
CA HIS A 10 -31.84 -1.49 -15.69
C HIS A 10 -30.81 -1.95 -14.66
N LEU A 11 -31.23 -2.64 -13.60
CA LEU A 11 -30.31 -3.20 -12.61
C LEU A 11 -29.52 -4.35 -13.22
N GLU A 12 -30.13 -5.20 -14.04
CA GLU A 12 -29.47 -6.30 -14.76
C GLU A 12 -28.50 -5.78 -15.83
N ASP A 13 -28.86 -4.72 -16.57
CA ASP A 13 -27.96 -4.05 -17.51
C ASP A 13 -26.79 -3.35 -16.80
N LEU A 14 -27.05 -2.68 -15.66
CA LEU A 14 -25.99 -2.13 -14.80
C LEU A 14 -25.12 -3.25 -14.22
N THR A 15 -25.70 -4.40 -13.87
CA THR A 15 -24.96 -5.56 -13.35
C THR A 15 -24.11 -6.20 -14.45
N ALA A 16 -24.60 -6.27 -15.69
CA ALA A 16 -23.85 -6.72 -16.86
C ALA A 16 -22.72 -5.74 -17.23
N TYR A 17 -22.92 -4.43 -17.04
CA TYR A 17 -21.86 -3.42 -17.19
C TYR A 17 -20.83 -3.47 -16.05
N LEU A 18 -21.28 -3.80 -14.82
CA LEU A 18 -20.44 -4.06 -13.65
C LEU A 18 -19.75 -5.43 -13.71
N ASP A 19 -20.12 -6.30 -14.65
CA ASP A 19 -19.49 -7.61 -14.88
C ASP A 19 -18.15 -7.46 -15.63
N LEU A 20 -17.30 -6.59 -15.07
CA LEU A 20 -16.01 -6.23 -15.63
C LEU A 20 -15.14 -7.50 -15.76
N TRP A 21 -14.71 -7.75 -17.00
CA TRP A 21 -13.72 -8.77 -17.38
C TRP A 21 -14.13 -10.26 -17.23
N THR A 22 -15.41 -10.59 -17.05
CA THR A 22 -15.86 -11.99 -16.90
C THR A 22 -15.44 -12.90 -18.06
N GLN A 23 -15.58 -12.44 -19.30
CA GLN A 23 -15.08 -13.18 -20.48
C GLN A 23 -13.55 -13.33 -20.52
N ALA A 24 -12.81 -12.38 -19.94
CA ALA A 24 -11.36 -12.46 -19.88
C ALA A 24 -10.91 -13.50 -18.85
N PHE A 25 -11.59 -13.60 -17.69
CA PHE A 25 -11.30 -14.64 -16.70
C PHE A 25 -11.57 -16.03 -17.25
N HIS A 26 -12.69 -16.25 -17.94
CA HIS A 26 -13.00 -17.55 -18.54
C HIS A 26 -11.91 -17.99 -19.53
N ARG A 27 -11.44 -17.07 -20.40
CA ARG A 27 -10.32 -17.35 -21.33
C ARG A 27 -9.00 -17.64 -20.62
N ILE A 28 -8.69 -16.91 -19.55
CA ILE A 28 -7.46 -17.11 -18.78
C ILE A 28 -7.50 -18.44 -18.03
N GLY A 29 -8.62 -18.74 -17.36
CA GLY A 29 -8.83 -20.00 -16.64
C GLY A 29 -8.77 -21.21 -17.57
N ALA A 30 -9.38 -21.11 -18.76
CA ALA A 30 -9.35 -22.19 -19.76
C ALA A 30 -7.93 -22.48 -20.30
N ASN A 31 -7.11 -21.45 -20.54
CA ASN A 31 -5.78 -21.62 -21.15
C ASN A 31 -4.65 -21.88 -20.15
N PHE A 32 -4.76 -21.33 -18.93
CA PHE A 32 -3.67 -21.27 -17.95
C PHE A 32 -4.03 -21.85 -16.58
N GLY A 33 -5.29 -22.25 -16.38
CA GLY A 33 -5.80 -22.86 -15.16
C GLY A 33 -6.24 -21.87 -14.07
N ASN A 34 -6.97 -22.42 -13.09
CA ASN A 34 -7.62 -21.66 -12.02
C ASN A 34 -6.63 -20.89 -11.11
N GLY A 35 -5.35 -21.30 -11.07
CA GLY A 35 -4.33 -20.62 -10.27
C GLY A 35 -4.04 -19.22 -10.78
N ILE A 36 -3.85 -19.05 -12.10
CA ILE A 36 -3.58 -17.75 -12.72
C ILE A 36 -4.84 -16.90 -12.76
N GLU A 37 -6.00 -17.52 -13.00
CA GLU A 37 -7.29 -16.84 -12.90
C GLU A 37 -7.51 -16.17 -11.52
N SER A 38 -7.05 -16.83 -10.45
CA SER A 38 -7.17 -16.31 -9.08
C SER A 38 -6.47 -14.96 -8.88
N TYR A 39 -5.31 -14.75 -9.52
CA TYR A 39 -4.61 -13.45 -9.52
C TYR A 39 -5.48 -12.34 -10.12
N PHE A 40 -6.10 -12.60 -11.27
CA PHE A 40 -6.92 -11.61 -11.97
C PHE A 40 -8.25 -11.34 -11.23
N ARG A 41 -8.85 -12.35 -10.59
CA ARG A 41 -9.99 -12.14 -9.69
C ARG A 41 -9.62 -11.31 -8.46
N PHE A 42 -8.44 -11.54 -7.89
CA PHE A 42 -7.92 -10.74 -6.77
C PHE A 42 -7.67 -9.28 -7.19
N LEU A 43 -7.09 -9.07 -8.37
CA LEU A 43 -6.91 -7.73 -8.94
C LEU A 43 -8.24 -7.01 -9.16
N ARG A 44 -9.27 -7.69 -9.70
CA ARG A 44 -10.63 -7.15 -9.82
C ARG A 44 -11.21 -6.76 -8.46
N PHE A 45 -11.02 -7.60 -7.43
CA PHE A 45 -11.44 -7.27 -6.08
C PHE A 45 -10.78 -5.98 -5.56
N LEU A 46 -9.49 -5.78 -5.80
CA LEU A 46 -8.80 -4.55 -5.43
C LEU A 46 -9.32 -3.33 -6.20
N VAL A 47 -9.64 -3.45 -7.49
CA VAL A 47 -10.27 -2.37 -8.28
C VAL A 47 -11.58 -1.93 -7.63
N PHE A 48 -12.47 -2.87 -7.30
CA PHE A 48 -13.73 -2.55 -6.62
C PHE A 48 -13.53 -1.93 -5.23
N LEU A 49 -12.55 -2.44 -4.47
CA LEU A 49 -12.23 -1.90 -3.16
C LEU A 49 -11.85 -0.42 -3.24
N ASN A 50 -10.92 -0.07 -4.14
CA ASN A 50 -10.46 1.31 -4.31
C ASN A 50 -11.54 2.23 -4.90
N LEU A 51 -12.37 1.72 -5.82
CA LEU A 51 -13.48 2.49 -6.37
C LEU A 51 -14.51 2.86 -5.30
N MET A 52 -14.86 1.92 -4.42
CA MET A 52 -15.74 2.20 -3.30
C MET A 52 -15.08 3.16 -2.29
N SER A 53 -13.78 3.03 -2.02
CA SER A 53 -13.06 3.98 -1.18
C SER A 53 -13.08 5.39 -1.77
N PHE A 54 -12.86 5.53 -3.08
CA PHE A 54 -12.98 6.80 -3.78
C PHE A 54 -14.41 7.36 -3.69
N PHE A 55 -15.45 6.52 -3.83
CA PHE A 55 -16.83 6.98 -3.70
C PHE A 55 -17.13 7.52 -2.30
N LEU A 56 -16.67 6.84 -1.24
CA LEU A 56 -16.84 7.32 0.14
C LEU A 56 -16.15 8.68 0.35
N ILE A 57 -14.90 8.82 -0.08
CA ILE A 57 -14.16 10.10 -0.03
C ILE A 57 -14.84 11.17 -0.90
N GLY A 58 -15.33 10.77 -2.08
CA GLY A 58 -16.10 11.60 -3.00
C GLY A 58 -17.30 12.24 -2.32
N CYS A 59 -18.15 11.42 -1.73
CA CYS A 59 -19.40 11.86 -1.11
C CYS A 59 -19.18 12.65 0.19
N PHE A 60 -18.27 12.21 1.06
CA PHE A 60 -18.13 12.75 2.40
C PHE A 60 -16.96 13.72 2.59
N VAL A 61 -16.11 13.94 1.59
CA VAL A 61 -14.98 14.87 1.73
C VAL A 61 -14.88 15.79 0.53
N LEU A 62 -14.77 15.23 -0.68
CA LEU A 62 -14.55 16.03 -1.89
C LEU A 62 -15.76 16.89 -2.27
N ILE A 63 -16.94 16.30 -2.42
CA ILE A 63 -18.14 17.03 -2.86
C ILE A 63 -18.48 18.19 -1.92
N PRO A 64 -18.56 18.00 -0.58
CA PRO A 64 -18.79 19.10 0.34
C PRO A 64 -17.75 20.22 0.23
N ASN A 65 -16.46 19.90 0.11
CA ASN A 65 -15.41 20.91 -0.02
C ASN A 65 -15.50 21.67 -1.35
N VAL A 66 -15.82 20.98 -2.46
CA VAL A 66 -16.02 21.62 -3.77
C VAL A 66 -17.21 22.57 -3.75
N THR A 67 -18.34 22.16 -3.16
CA THR A 67 -19.55 22.99 -3.10
C THR A 67 -19.36 24.20 -2.19
N ILE A 68 -18.74 24.02 -1.02
CA ILE A 68 -18.45 25.11 -0.07
C ILE A 68 -17.60 26.20 -0.73
N ARG A 69 -16.48 25.80 -1.35
CA ARG A 69 -15.58 26.74 -2.02
C ARG A 69 -16.24 27.44 -3.22
N SER A 70 -17.03 26.70 -4.00
CA SER A 70 -17.75 27.27 -5.16
C SER A 70 -18.82 28.28 -4.75
N LEU A 71 -19.46 28.06 -3.60
CA LEU A 71 -20.52 28.92 -3.07
C LEU A 71 -20.00 30.08 -2.21
N LYS A 72 -18.67 30.16 -1.97
CA LYS A 72 -18.03 31.14 -1.07
C LYS A 72 -18.73 31.24 0.30
N LEU A 73 -19.18 30.11 0.84
CA LEU A 73 -19.79 30.07 2.17
C LEU A 73 -18.72 30.48 3.19
N THR A 74 -19.03 31.48 4.03
CA THR A 74 -18.12 31.95 5.07
C THR A 74 -17.88 30.87 6.11
N THR A 75 -16.64 30.38 6.19
CA THR A 75 -16.17 29.49 7.25
C THR A 75 -16.10 30.25 8.56
N THR A 76 -16.78 29.76 9.60
CA THR A 76 -16.70 30.33 10.96
C THR A 76 -15.46 29.77 11.66
N SER A 77 -14.30 30.37 11.40
CA SER A 77 -13.09 30.06 12.16
C SER A 77 -13.17 30.74 13.54
N ASN A 78 -13.50 29.97 14.59
CA ASN A 78 -13.37 30.40 15.99
C ASN A 78 -11.89 30.64 16.30
N SER A 79 -11.44 31.86 16.01
CA SER A 79 -10.05 32.27 16.11
C SER A 79 -9.81 32.80 17.52
N SER A 80 -9.48 31.92 18.46
CA SER A 80 -8.75 32.36 19.65
C SER A 80 -7.30 32.59 19.21
N VAL A 81 -7.05 33.79 18.69
CA VAL A 81 -5.74 34.22 18.19
C VAL A 81 -4.76 34.25 19.36
N LYS A 82 -3.91 33.23 19.46
CA LYS A 82 -2.56 33.40 20.01
C LYS A 82 -1.68 33.84 18.84
N ASN A 83 -0.88 34.88 19.06
CA ASN A 83 -0.02 35.55 18.08
C ASN A 83 1.14 34.67 17.55
N ASP A 84 0.87 33.49 17.00
CA ASP A 84 1.85 32.67 16.29
C ASP A 84 1.70 32.89 14.77
N THR A 85 2.08 34.07 14.29
CA THR A 85 2.03 34.40 12.86
C THR A 85 3.07 33.63 12.04
N GLU A 86 4.09 33.05 12.67
CA GLU A 86 5.20 32.40 11.98
C GLU A 86 4.84 31.04 11.36
N CYS A 87 3.99 30.25 12.02
CA CYS A 87 3.68 28.86 11.60
C CYS A 87 2.41 28.72 10.75
N THR A 88 1.71 29.82 10.47
CA THR A 88 0.39 29.82 9.80
C THR A 88 0.47 30.11 8.32
N TYR A 89 1.62 30.57 7.82
CA TYR A 89 1.82 30.79 6.40
C TYR A 89 2.08 29.47 5.67
N TYR A 90 1.42 29.25 4.54
CA TYR A 90 1.72 28.14 3.66
C TYR A 90 1.52 28.62 2.23
N ASN A 91 2.59 28.59 1.44
CA ASN A 91 2.54 28.99 0.05
C ASN A 91 3.22 27.96 -0.84
N PRO A 92 2.44 27.04 -1.44
CA PRO A 92 2.98 26.03 -2.34
C PRO A 92 3.26 26.57 -3.76
N THR A 93 2.99 27.86 -4.05
CA THR A 93 3.22 28.40 -5.40
C THR A 93 4.71 28.68 -5.63
N PRO A 94 5.31 28.12 -6.71
CA PRO A 94 6.68 28.46 -7.07
C PRO A 94 6.75 29.93 -7.50
N THR A 95 7.72 30.66 -6.97
CA THR A 95 7.98 32.06 -7.37
C THR A 95 9.05 32.08 -8.46
N GLY A 96 8.67 32.48 -9.69
CA GLY A 96 9.62 32.71 -10.79
C GLY A 96 9.28 32.02 -12.12
N LEU A 97 10.17 32.19 -13.11
CA LEU A 97 10.07 31.55 -14.43
C LEU A 97 10.54 30.10 -14.33
N VAL A 98 9.64 29.15 -14.54
CA VAL A 98 9.92 27.72 -14.39
C VAL A 98 10.02 27.04 -15.77
N ASN A 99 11.05 26.20 -15.96
CA ASN A 99 11.24 25.44 -17.20
C ASN A 99 10.11 24.43 -17.45
N PHE A 100 9.80 24.14 -18.72
CA PHE A 100 8.73 23.19 -19.09
C PHE A 100 8.89 21.81 -18.44
N PHE A 101 10.12 21.30 -18.38
CA PHE A 101 10.41 19.98 -17.78
C PHE A 101 10.07 19.90 -16.29
N ASN A 102 10.07 21.02 -15.56
CA ASN A 102 9.67 21.02 -14.16
C ASN A 102 8.18 20.76 -13.99
N TYR A 103 7.32 21.12 -14.96
CA TYR A 103 5.90 20.72 -14.90
C TYR A 103 5.74 19.20 -15.00
N VAL A 104 6.59 18.53 -15.79
CA VAL A 104 6.59 17.06 -15.87
C VAL A 104 7.08 16.45 -14.56
N LEU A 105 8.13 17.04 -13.95
CA LEU A 105 8.59 16.62 -12.63
C LEU A 105 7.51 16.83 -11.58
N ASP A 106 6.88 18.00 -11.53
CA ASP A 106 5.76 18.34 -10.64
C ASP A 106 4.59 17.36 -10.75
N ILE A 107 4.28 16.90 -11.98
CA ILE A 107 3.27 15.87 -12.20
C ILE A 107 3.70 14.53 -11.62
N LEU A 108 4.95 14.12 -11.86
CA LEU A 108 5.48 12.85 -11.37
C LEU A 108 5.70 12.85 -9.85
N SER A 109 6.01 13.98 -9.26
CA SER A 109 6.28 14.12 -7.83
C SER A 109 5.05 14.41 -6.99
N GLY A 110 4.05 15.05 -7.59
CA GLY A 110 2.95 15.67 -6.87
C GLY A 110 3.29 17.02 -6.24
N THR A 111 4.32 17.72 -6.73
CA THR A 111 4.71 19.07 -6.29
C THR A 111 4.12 20.17 -7.17
N GLY A 112 4.37 21.43 -6.82
CA GLY A 112 3.97 22.58 -7.63
C GLY A 112 2.46 22.73 -7.73
N MET A 113 1.91 22.75 -8.94
CA MET A 113 0.46 22.90 -9.14
C MET A 113 -0.36 21.73 -8.60
N LEU A 114 0.19 20.52 -8.59
CA LEU A 114 -0.53 19.37 -8.05
C LEU A 114 -0.66 19.44 -6.53
N GLU A 115 0.33 20.01 -5.84
CA GLU A 115 0.32 20.24 -4.40
C GLU A 115 -0.86 21.13 -3.98
N PHE A 116 -1.22 22.10 -4.84
CA PHE A 116 -2.39 22.95 -4.67
C PHE A 116 -3.64 22.41 -5.40
N SER A 117 -3.97 21.15 -5.15
CA SER A 117 -5.18 20.51 -5.68
C SER A 117 -5.85 19.60 -4.64
N TYR A 118 -7.09 19.18 -4.91
CA TYR A 118 -7.81 18.18 -4.11
C TYR A 118 -7.10 16.81 -3.99
N LEU A 119 -5.97 16.63 -4.66
CA LEU A 119 -5.14 15.43 -4.53
C LEU A 119 -4.50 15.34 -3.13
N PHE A 120 -4.12 16.46 -2.53
CA PHE A 120 -3.35 16.47 -1.29
C PHE A 120 -4.12 17.10 -0.12
N TYR A 121 -3.78 16.62 1.08
CA TYR A 121 -4.35 17.05 2.36
C TYR A 121 -4.33 18.56 2.56
N GLY A 122 -3.24 19.23 2.19
CA GLY A 122 -3.06 20.67 2.43
C GLY A 122 -4.06 21.58 1.72
N PHE A 123 -4.77 21.09 0.70
CA PHE A 123 -5.76 21.87 -0.04
C PHE A 123 -7.12 21.98 0.66
N TYR A 124 -7.42 21.05 1.58
CA TYR A 124 -8.70 21.02 2.27
C TYR A 124 -8.76 22.07 3.37
N GLU A 125 -9.89 22.76 3.46
CA GLU A 125 -10.09 23.87 4.40
C GLU A 125 -10.42 23.35 5.81
N SER A 126 -9.97 24.09 6.82
CA SER A 126 -10.30 23.82 8.22
C SER A 126 -11.54 24.59 8.65
N GLY A 127 -12.43 23.94 9.39
CA GLY A 127 -13.53 24.62 10.08
C GLY A 127 -14.88 23.96 9.92
N GLU A 128 -15.87 24.60 10.54
CA GLU A 128 -17.29 24.28 10.42
C GLU A 128 -17.93 25.24 9.43
N VAL A 129 -18.77 24.71 8.55
CA VAL A 129 -19.43 25.49 7.50
C VAL A 129 -20.93 25.32 7.60
N ASP A 130 -21.65 26.43 7.71
CA ASP A 130 -23.11 26.45 7.71
C ASP A 130 -23.64 26.34 6.27
N LEU A 131 -24.14 25.16 5.87
CA LEU A 131 -24.67 24.91 4.53
C LEU A 131 -26.03 25.59 4.31
N VAL A 132 -26.87 25.62 5.35
CA VAL A 132 -28.19 26.27 5.45
C VAL A 132 -28.40 26.61 6.94
N LYS A 133 -29.18 27.64 7.29
CA LYS A 133 -29.43 28.22 8.66
C LYS A 133 -29.58 27.26 9.88
N LYS A 134 -29.52 25.93 9.74
CA LYS A 134 -29.51 24.91 10.81
C LYS A 134 -28.62 23.66 10.56
N ILE A 135 -27.95 23.52 9.42
CA ILE A 135 -27.09 22.35 9.13
C ILE A 135 -25.65 22.84 8.99
N SER A 136 -24.86 22.56 10.00
CA SER A 136 -23.42 22.80 9.99
C SER A 136 -22.68 21.53 9.57
N TYR A 137 -21.63 21.71 8.78
CA TYR A 137 -20.81 20.64 8.26
C TYR A 137 -19.37 20.83 8.75
N ASN A 138 -18.91 19.90 9.58
CA ASN A 138 -17.57 19.93 10.14
C ASN A 138 -16.63 19.09 9.27
N ILE A 139 -15.76 19.77 8.52
CA ILE A 139 -14.83 19.15 7.57
C ILE A 139 -13.83 18.21 8.28
N PRO A 140 -13.13 18.60 9.36
CA PRO A 140 -12.20 17.68 10.03
C PRO A 140 -12.88 16.42 10.60
N VAL A 141 -14.09 16.53 11.16
CA VAL A 141 -14.81 15.35 11.66
C VAL A 141 -15.23 14.43 10.52
N SER A 142 -15.77 14.99 9.42
CA SER A 142 -16.17 14.17 8.28
C SER A 142 -14.97 13.47 7.62
N TYR A 143 -13.83 14.15 7.56
CA TYR A 143 -12.57 13.59 7.09
C TYR A 143 -12.15 12.38 7.92
N LEU A 144 -12.17 12.52 9.25
CA LEU A 144 -11.78 11.45 10.16
C LEU A 144 -12.74 10.25 10.09
N VAL A 145 -14.05 10.51 10.14
CA VAL A 145 -15.08 9.46 10.05
C VAL A 145 -14.98 8.71 8.73
N THR A 146 -14.75 9.42 7.62
CA THR A 146 -14.53 8.82 6.31
C THR A 146 -13.33 7.88 6.36
N CYS A 147 -12.19 8.32 6.88
CA CYS A 147 -11.01 7.46 6.99
C CYS A 147 -11.24 6.20 7.85
N LEU A 148 -11.96 6.33 8.97
CA LEU A 148 -12.34 5.18 9.81
C LEU A 148 -13.28 4.21 9.07
N SER A 149 -14.24 4.74 8.30
CA SER A 149 -15.14 3.92 7.48
C SER A 149 -14.43 3.17 6.36
N LEU A 150 -13.32 3.71 5.82
CA LEU A 150 -12.49 3.01 4.84
C LEU A 150 -11.78 1.79 5.47
N ALA A 151 -11.30 1.93 6.70
CA ALA A 151 -10.67 0.81 7.42
C ALA A 151 -11.70 -0.28 7.75
N SER A 152 -12.92 0.10 8.15
CA SER A 152 -13.99 -0.86 8.45
C SER A 152 -14.57 -1.53 7.21
N GLN A 153 -14.60 -0.83 6.06
CA GLN A 153 -15.04 -1.37 4.77
C GLN A 153 -14.33 -2.69 4.42
N LEU A 154 -12.99 -2.71 4.45
CA LEU A 154 -12.24 -3.93 4.11
C LEU A 154 -12.56 -5.08 5.07
N HIS A 155 -12.64 -4.78 6.37
CA HIS A 155 -12.96 -5.79 7.38
C HIS A 155 -14.34 -6.40 7.11
N PHE A 156 -15.34 -5.58 6.81
CA PHE A 156 -16.67 -6.02 6.44
C PHE A 156 -16.68 -6.91 5.20
N PHE A 157 -15.97 -6.53 4.12
CA PHE A 157 -15.86 -7.37 2.92
C PHE A 157 -15.21 -8.73 3.19
N LEU A 158 -14.22 -8.77 4.08
CA LEU A 158 -13.56 -10.01 4.48
C LEU A 158 -14.49 -10.89 5.32
N GLN A 159 -15.26 -10.30 6.23
CA GLN A 159 -16.28 -11.02 7.01
C GLN A 159 -17.41 -11.55 6.12
N LEU A 160 -17.97 -10.73 5.22
CA LEU A 160 -19.02 -11.15 4.28
C LEU A 160 -18.54 -12.32 3.40
N TYR A 161 -17.29 -12.26 2.96
CA TYR A 161 -16.66 -13.36 2.22
C TYR A 161 -16.46 -14.60 3.10
N SER A 162 -16.00 -14.45 4.33
CA SER A 162 -15.83 -15.55 5.28
C SER A 162 -17.17 -16.23 5.63
N VAL A 163 -18.25 -15.46 5.74
CA VAL A 163 -19.62 -15.96 5.95
C VAL A 163 -20.12 -16.73 4.72
N THR A 164 -19.84 -16.24 3.52
CA THR A 164 -20.12 -16.96 2.26
C THR A 164 -19.32 -18.27 2.17
N VAL A 165 -18.09 -18.29 2.71
CA VAL A 165 -17.22 -19.47 2.77
C VAL A 165 -17.59 -20.42 3.91
N ASN A 166 -18.25 -19.95 4.99
CA ASN A 166 -18.77 -20.81 6.06
C ASN A 166 -19.85 -21.78 5.59
N PHE A 167 -20.56 -21.49 4.49
CA PHE A 167 -21.43 -22.47 3.80
C PHE A 167 -20.62 -23.61 3.12
N THR A 168 -19.29 -23.46 3.06
CA THR A 168 -18.30 -24.41 2.51
C THR A 168 -17.53 -25.14 3.64
N LEU A 169 -18.10 -25.24 4.85
CA LEU A 169 -17.49 -25.81 6.06
C LEU A 169 -17.06 -27.28 5.89
N GLU A 170 -17.78 -28.08 5.08
CA GLU A 170 -17.38 -29.46 4.78
C GLU A 170 -16.04 -29.54 4.02
N LEU A 171 -15.76 -28.54 3.17
CA LEU A 171 -14.49 -28.43 2.46
C LEU A 171 -13.36 -27.95 3.40
N PHE A 172 -13.67 -27.13 4.39
CA PHE A 172 -12.75 -26.70 5.44
C PHE A 172 -12.31 -27.87 6.32
N LEU A 173 -13.22 -28.78 6.68
CA LEU A 173 -12.92 -29.98 7.46
C LEU A 173 -12.03 -30.97 6.69
N LEU A 174 -12.29 -31.16 5.39
CA LEU A 174 -11.42 -31.90 4.48
C LEU A 174 -10.05 -31.22 4.26
N LEU A 175 -10.01 -29.88 4.25
CA LEU A 175 -8.77 -29.11 4.15
C LEU A 175 -7.95 -29.13 5.44
N PHE A 176 -8.58 -29.09 6.61
CA PHE A 176 -7.96 -29.25 7.91
C PHE A 176 -7.37 -30.65 8.06
N LEU A 177 -8.10 -31.69 7.62
CA LEU A 177 -7.56 -33.04 7.47
C LEU A 177 -6.35 -33.09 6.52
N SER A 178 -6.38 -32.37 5.38
CA SER A 178 -5.23 -32.30 4.46
C SER A 178 -4.04 -31.50 5.02
N PHE A 179 -4.29 -30.54 5.91
CA PHE A 179 -3.27 -29.78 6.62
C PHE A 179 -2.63 -30.62 7.72
N LEU A 180 -3.44 -31.33 8.51
CA LEU A 180 -3.00 -32.34 9.46
C LEU A 180 -2.20 -33.46 8.78
N GLN A 181 -2.59 -33.90 7.58
CA GLN A 181 -1.80 -34.85 6.78
C GLN A 181 -0.46 -34.27 6.36
N MET A 182 -0.40 -32.98 6.01
CA MET A 182 0.85 -32.31 5.65
C MET A 182 1.76 -32.12 6.86
N GLU A 183 1.20 -31.78 8.02
CA GLU A 183 1.93 -31.73 9.29
C GLU A 183 2.36 -33.13 9.75
N LEU A 184 1.57 -34.18 9.45
CA LEU A 184 1.91 -35.57 9.72
C LEU A 184 3.06 -36.05 8.82
N GLU A 185 3.04 -35.74 7.52
CA GLU A 185 4.15 -35.98 6.58
C GLU A 185 5.41 -35.22 7.00
N GLU A 186 5.26 -33.98 7.46
CA GLU A 186 6.35 -33.15 7.97
C GLU A 186 6.90 -33.72 9.30
N ALA A 187 6.04 -34.26 10.17
CA ALA A 187 6.42 -34.97 11.38
C ALA A 187 7.07 -36.34 11.10
N GLU A 188 6.67 -37.05 10.05
CA GLU A 188 7.29 -38.29 9.59
C GLU A 188 8.68 -38.04 8.98
N ALA A 189 8.84 -36.98 8.19
CA ALA A 189 10.15 -36.51 7.76
C ALA A 189 11.03 -36.08 8.95
N HIS A 190 10.42 -35.51 9.99
CA HIS A 190 11.10 -35.18 11.25
C HIS A 190 11.49 -36.43 12.07
N ARG A 191 10.69 -37.50 12.02
CA ARG A 191 11.01 -38.84 12.58
C ARG A 191 12.13 -39.54 11.81
N ALA A 192 12.18 -39.37 10.50
CA ALA A 192 13.32 -39.83 9.69
C ALA A 192 14.60 -39.03 10.01
N ALA A 193 14.47 -37.73 10.33
CA ALA A 193 15.58 -36.89 10.80
C ALA A 193 16.04 -37.19 12.24
N LEU A 194 15.20 -37.84 13.05
CA LEU A 194 15.53 -38.31 14.41
C LEU A 194 16.55 -39.46 14.41
N HIS A 195 16.80 -40.10 13.27
CA HIS A 195 17.89 -41.07 13.10
C HIS A 195 19.27 -40.41 12.84
N ARG A 196 19.36 -39.07 12.82
CA ARG A 196 20.62 -38.32 12.67
C ARG A 196 21.34 -38.13 14.00
N THR A 197 22.65 -38.37 13.96
CA THR A 197 23.62 -38.15 15.03
C THR A 197 23.60 -36.71 15.56
N MET A 198 23.68 -36.53 16.89
CA MET A 198 23.62 -35.22 17.57
C MET A 198 24.66 -34.20 17.06
N SER A 199 25.85 -34.66 16.68
CA SER A 199 26.91 -33.82 16.10
C SER A 199 26.54 -33.25 14.72
N ASP A 200 25.85 -34.02 13.89
CA ASP A 200 25.43 -33.57 12.55
C ASP A 200 24.27 -32.58 12.65
N ASN A 201 23.38 -32.75 13.62
CA ASN A 201 22.35 -31.76 13.92
C ASN A 201 22.95 -30.47 14.47
N ALA A 202 23.92 -30.52 15.39
CA ALA A 202 24.61 -29.33 15.89
C ALA A 202 25.33 -28.56 14.77
N ARG A 203 26.00 -29.26 13.84
CA ARG A 203 26.65 -28.66 12.67
C ARG A 203 25.64 -28.04 11.70
N LEU A 204 24.50 -28.70 11.45
CA LEU A 204 23.44 -28.20 10.58
C LEU A 204 22.76 -26.95 11.17
N TYR A 205 22.45 -26.95 12.47
CA TYR A 205 21.88 -25.79 13.15
C TYR A 205 22.89 -24.64 13.22
N GLY A 206 24.17 -24.91 13.46
CA GLY A 206 25.23 -23.89 13.38
C GLY A 206 25.33 -23.26 11.99
N TYR A 207 25.23 -24.07 10.94
CA TYR A 207 25.22 -23.57 9.56
C TYR A 207 23.99 -22.72 9.25
N ARG A 208 22.80 -23.12 9.72
CA ARG A 208 21.57 -22.33 9.60
C ARG A 208 21.68 -20.99 10.34
N VAL A 209 22.24 -20.98 11.55
CA VAL A 209 22.44 -19.73 12.30
C VAL A 209 23.36 -18.80 11.51
N ALA A 210 24.49 -19.29 10.98
CA ALA A 210 25.39 -18.49 10.17
C ALA A 210 24.71 -17.93 8.91
N LEU A 211 23.94 -18.73 8.19
CA LEU A 211 23.20 -18.30 7.00
C LEU A 211 22.10 -17.26 7.33
N ASN A 212 21.38 -17.45 8.44
CA ASN A 212 20.36 -16.48 8.87
C ASN A 212 21.00 -15.17 9.36
N LEU A 213 22.21 -15.18 9.93
CA LEU A 213 22.95 -13.97 10.24
C LEU A 213 23.30 -13.17 8.98
N VAL A 214 23.67 -13.85 7.89
CA VAL A 214 23.89 -13.19 6.58
C VAL A 214 22.60 -12.55 6.08
N VAL A 215 21.47 -13.24 6.17
CA VAL A 215 20.16 -12.69 5.78
C VAL A 215 19.81 -11.46 6.61
N ILE A 216 20.00 -11.50 7.94
CA ILE A 216 19.77 -10.35 8.82
C ILE A 216 20.68 -9.18 8.43
N ALA A 217 21.97 -9.43 8.18
CA ALA A 217 22.91 -8.39 7.75
C ALA A 217 22.49 -7.73 6.42
N CYS A 218 22.02 -8.52 5.44
CA CYS A 218 21.48 -7.98 4.19
C CYS A 218 20.23 -7.12 4.41
N ILE A 219 19.32 -7.55 5.29
CA ILE A 219 18.10 -6.80 5.62
C ILE A 219 18.45 -5.49 6.34
N THR A 220 19.32 -5.53 7.35
CA THR A 220 19.77 -4.33 8.08
C THR A 220 20.50 -3.37 7.15
N GLY A 221 21.37 -3.87 6.26
CA GLY A 221 22.04 -3.06 5.24
C GLY A 221 21.04 -2.38 4.29
N ALA A 222 20.02 -3.11 3.84
CA ALA A 222 18.95 -2.53 3.03
C ALA A 222 18.19 -1.42 3.76
N PHE A 223 17.84 -1.61 5.03
CA PHE A 223 17.18 -0.59 5.84
C PHE A 223 18.06 0.65 6.05
N TYR A 224 19.35 0.46 6.30
CA TYR A 224 20.30 1.57 6.42
C TYR A 224 20.42 2.36 5.11
N CYS A 225 20.48 1.68 3.96
CA CYS A 225 20.47 2.34 2.65
C CYS A 225 19.18 3.13 2.41
N ILE A 226 18.01 2.60 2.80
CA ILE A 226 16.73 3.31 2.69
C ILE A 226 16.73 4.57 3.57
N TYR A 227 17.20 4.46 4.81
CA TYR A 227 17.33 5.59 5.73
C TYR A 227 18.22 6.70 5.14
N LEU A 228 19.44 6.35 4.70
CA LEU A 228 20.36 7.30 4.08
C LEU A 228 19.80 7.93 2.80
N ALA A 229 19.18 7.12 1.93
CA ALA A 229 18.57 7.60 0.70
C ALA A 229 17.43 8.59 0.97
N THR A 230 16.62 8.33 2.00
CA THR A 230 15.55 9.23 2.44
C THR A 230 16.13 10.53 2.95
N GLN A 231 17.14 10.46 3.82
CA GLN A 231 17.76 11.64 4.40
C GLN A 231 18.43 12.54 3.36
N GLU A 232 19.19 11.94 2.45
CA GLU A 232 19.90 12.69 1.41
C GLU A 232 18.93 13.28 0.37
N SER A 233 17.90 12.54 -0.03
CA SER A 233 16.86 13.04 -0.92
C SER A 233 16.17 14.28 -0.35
N GLN A 234 15.83 14.25 0.94
CA GLN A 234 15.16 15.36 1.63
C GLN A 234 16.07 16.59 1.81
N ARG A 235 17.35 16.38 2.10
CA ARG A 235 18.34 17.46 2.22
C ARG A 235 18.58 18.15 0.87
N LEU A 236 18.72 17.39 -0.21
CA LEU A 236 18.95 17.95 -1.54
C LEU A 236 17.71 18.67 -2.10
N GLN A 237 16.51 18.30 -1.64
CA GLN A 237 15.26 18.96 -2.05
C GLN A 237 15.04 20.31 -1.37
N SER A 238 15.54 20.52 -0.15
CA SER A 238 15.44 21.83 0.51
C SER A 238 16.38 22.87 -0.11
N GLU A 239 17.44 22.42 -0.80
CA GLU A 239 18.39 23.27 -1.51
C GLU A 239 17.88 23.61 -2.93
N HIS A 240 16.82 24.43 -3.00
CA HIS A 240 16.07 24.74 -4.23
C HIS A 240 16.95 25.22 -5.42
N ASP A 241 18.03 25.96 -5.16
CA ASP A 241 18.96 26.48 -6.18
C ASP A 241 19.76 25.35 -6.88
N PHE A 242 19.96 24.21 -6.21
CA PHE A 242 20.66 23.06 -6.79
C PHE A 242 19.78 22.32 -7.80
N LEU A 243 18.51 22.05 -7.45
CA LEU A 243 17.59 21.32 -8.34
C LEU A 243 17.33 22.06 -9.65
N THR A 244 17.19 23.39 -9.63
CA THR A 244 16.94 24.17 -10.86
C THR A 244 18.14 24.19 -11.82
N LYS A 245 19.36 23.99 -11.30
CA LYS A 245 20.61 23.97 -12.10
C LYS A 245 20.94 22.58 -12.66
N THR A 246 20.37 21.51 -12.11
CA THR A 246 20.68 20.13 -12.51
C THR A 246 19.91 19.65 -13.73
N SER A 247 20.46 18.64 -14.43
CA SER A 247 19.77 17.98 -15.55
C SER A 247 18.48 17.28 -15.11
N PHE A 248 17.46 17.26 -15.97
CA PHE A 248 16.16 16.62 -15.71
C PHE A 248 16.27 15.20 -15.12
N LEU A 249 17.14 14.35 -15.69
CA LEU A 249 17.30 12.96 -15.24
C LEU A 249 17.85 12.87 -13.80
N LEU A 250 18.76 13.78 -13.45
CA LEU A 250 19.35 13.82 -12.11
C LEU A 250 18.34 14.32 -11.08
N GLY A 251 17.55 15.35 -11.40
CA GLY A 251 16.46 15.83 -10.55
C GLY A 251 15.43 14.73 -10.27
N LEU A 252 15.00 14.02 -11.32
CA LEU A 252 14.09 12.87 -11.17
C LEU A 252 14.69 11.77 -10.30
N LEU A 253 15.98 11.47 -10.47
CA LEU A 253 16.67 10.43 -9.68
C LEU A 253 16.73 10.81 -8.19
N ILE A 254 17.03 12.06 -7.86
CA ILE A 254 17.09 12.55 -6.47
C ILE A 254 15.71 12.46 -5.82
N GLU A 255 14.66 12.83 -6.55
CA GLU A 255 13.30 12.85 -6.05
C GLU A 255 12.71 11.46 -5.79
N TYR A 256 13.07 10.51 -6.65
CA TYR A 256 12.66 9.11 -6.55
C TYR A 256 13.67 8.23 -5.83
N LEU A 257 14.74 8.79 -5.28
CA LEU A 257 15.84 8.04 -4.66
C LEU A 257 15.33 7.04 -3.59
N PRO A 258 14.44 7.41 -2.65
CA PRO A 258 13.92 6.45 -1.67
C PRO A 258 13.13 5.32 -2.34
N SER A 259 12.28 5.64 -3.31
CA SER A 259 11.48 4.69 -4.09
C SER A 259 12.35 3.70 -4.87
N VAL A 260 13.43 4.19 -5.51
CA VAL A 260 14.40 3.38 -6.24
C VAL A 260 15.11 2.40 -5.30
N VAL A 261 15.62 2.89 -4.16
CA VAL A 261 16.34 2.07 -3.19
C VAL A 261 15.42 1.02 -2.54
N ILE A 262 14.19 1.38 -2.20
CA ILE A 262 13.19 0.44 -1.67
C ILE A 262 12.87 -0.66 -2.69
N THR A 263 12.68 -0.28 -3.95
CA THR A 263 12.37 -1.23 -5.03
C THR A 263 13.54 -2.18 -5.28
N ALA A 264 14.77 -1.64 -5.33
CA ALA A 264 15.99 -2.43 -5.47
C ALA A 264 16.17 -3.39 -4.28
N ALA A 265 15.99 -2.92 -3.04
CA ALA A 265 16.06 -3.75 -1.84
C ALA A 265 15.04 -4.89 -1.87
N ASN A 266 13.78 -4.57 -2.20
CA ASN A 266 12.69 -5.55 -2.32
C ASN A 266 12.85 -6.55 -3.47
N PHE A 267 13.79 -6.32 -4.38
CA PHE A 267 14.14 -7.24 -5.46
C PHE A 267 15.41 -8.05 -5.16
N ILE A 268 16.48 -7.37 -4.72
CA ILE A 268 17.81 -7.97 -4.50
C ILE A 268 17.82 -8.84 -3.24
N VAL A 269 17.23 -8.39 -2.13
CA VAL A 269 17.28 -9.14 -0.87
C VAL A 269 16.53 -10.48 -0.97
N PRO A 270 15.33 -10.57 -1.58
CA PRO A 270 14.70 -11.88 -1.80
C PRO A 270 15.49 -12.79 -2.74
N MET A 271 16.22 -12.25 -3.72
CA MET A 271 17.11 -13.02 -4.59
C MET A 271 18.28 -13.63 -3.81
N ILE A 272 18.91 -12.84 -2.93
CA ILE A 272 19.96 -13.33 -2.02
C ILE A 272 19.39 -14.37 -1.05
N CYS A 273 18.20 -14.12 -0.48
CA CYS A 273 17.51 -15.06 0.39
C CYS A 273 17.25 -16.40 -0.32
N ASP A 274 16.76 -16.38 -1.56
CA ASP A 274 16.52 -17.62 -2.33
C ASP A 274 17.82 -18.38 -2.59
N PHE A 275 18.91 -17.66 -2.89
CA PHE A 275 20.23 -18.27 -3.02
C PHE A 275 20.70 -18.93 -1.71
N VAL A 276 20.57 -18.23 -0.58
CA VAL A 276 20.90 -18.75 0.76
C VAL A 276 20.05 -19.99 1.11
N MET A 277 18.76 -19.97 0.79
CA MET A 277 17.83 -21.09 1.06
C MET A 277 18.25 -22.40 0.38
N ARG A 278 18.96 -22.35 -0.76
CA ARG A 278 19.49 -23.56 -1.42
C ARG A 278 20.45 -24.35 -0.52
N PHE A 279 21.08 -23.66 0.42
CA PHE A 279 22.02 -24.26 1.36
C PHE A 279 21.35 -24.70 2.68
N GLU A 280 20.17 -24.16 3.02
CA GLU A 280 19.48 -24.47 4.30
C GLU A 280 18.75 -25.83 4.31
N ALA A 281 18.73 -26.54 3.18
CA ALA A 281 18.16 -27.88 2.99
C ALA A 281 16.74 -28.03 3.56
N TYR A 282 15.89 -27.04 3.33
CA TYR A 282 14.47 -27.08 3.67
C TYR A 282 13.66 -27.95 2.69
N THR A 283 12.52 -28.47 3.15
CA THR A 283 11.52 -29.08 2.27
C THR A 283 10.91 -28.03 1.34
N LEU A 284 10.47 -28.43 0.14
CA LEU A 284 9.94 -27.50 -0.88
C LEU A 284 8.76 -26.65 -0.38
N SER A 285 7.88 -27.23 0.43
CA SER A 285 6.74 -26.53 1.02
C SER A 285 7.16 -25.49 2.06
N MET A 286 8.14 -25.80 2.91
CA MET A 286 8.69 -24.87 3.89
C MET A 286 9.50 -23.76 3.22
N GLN A 287 10.22 -24.09 2.14
CA GLN A 287 10.98 -23.13 1.34
C GLN A 287 10.08 -22.00 0.81
N ILE A 288 8.93 -22.36 0.22
CA ILE A 288 7.98 -21.36 -0.31
C ILE A 288 7.42 -20.49 0.82
N LYS A 289 7.05 -21.08 1.97
CA LYS A 289 6.52 -20.34 3.13
C LYS A 289 7.54 -19.35 3.69
N VAL A 290 8.80 -19.77 3.87
CA VAL A 290 9.88 -18.93 4.42
C VAL A 290 10.23 -17.79 3.46
N ILE A 291 10.37 -18.07 2.17
CA ILE A 291 10.63 -17.04 1.15
C ILE A 291 9.50 -16.01 1.13
N LEU A 292 8.26 -16.49 1.16
CA LEU A 292 7.06 -15.67 1.18
C LEU A 292 7.01 -14.79 2.44
N PHE A 293 7.26 -15.37 3.61
CA PHE A 293 7.30 -14.63 4.88
C PHE A 293 8.41 -13.57 4.88
N ARG A 294 9.64 -13.92 4.50
CA ARG A 294 10.77 -12.97 4.41
C ARG A 294 10.48 -11.85 3.41
N ALA A 295 9.90 -12.16 2.25
CA ALA A 295 9.53 -11.16 1.25
C ALA A 295 8.41 -10.22 1.73
N VAL A 296 7.41 -10.75 2.42
CA VAL A 296 6.34 -9.96 3.05
C VAL A 296 6.91 -9.04 4.13
N PHE A 297 7.71 -9.59 5.03
CA PHE A 297 8.37 -8.85 6.11
C PHE A 297 9.22 -7.71 5.54
N LEU A 298 10.09 -8.00 4.57
CA LEU A 298 10.97 -6.99 3.97
C LEU A 298 10.19 -5.83 3.35
N ARG A 299 9.09 -6.11 2.62
CA ARG A 299 8.29 -5.07 1.97
C ARG A 299 7.63 -4.14 2.96
N PHE A 300 7.01 -4.69 4.01
CA PHE A 300 6.37 -3.89 5.05
C PHE A 300 7.37 -3.16 5.93
N ALA A 301 8.48 -3.81 6.29
CA ALA A 301 9.54 -3.19 7.06
C ALA A 301 10.23 -2.06 6.29
N SER A 302 10.47 -2.21 4.97
CA SER A 302 11.01 -1.14 4.13
C SER A 302 10.11 0.10 4.10
N LEU A 303 8.79 -0.10 4.02
CA LEU A 303 7.80 0.97 4.12
C LEU A 303 7.80 1.61 5.52
N GLY A 304 7.91 0.80 6.58
CA GLY A 304 8.04 1.28 7.95
C GLY A 304 9.30 2.13 8.18
N VAL A 305 10.44 1.73 7.61
CA VAL A 305 11.70 2.49 7.69
C VAL A 305 11.58 3.83 6.97
N LEU A 306 10.95 3.88 5.78
CA LEU A 306 10.69 5.13 5.09
C LEU A 306 9.87 6.10 5.95
N LEU A 307 8.75 5.62 6.51
CA LEU A 307 7.87 6.43 7.36
C LEU A 307 8.57 6.89 8.64
N PHE A 308 9.31 5.99 9.28
CA PHE A 308 10.13 6.34 10.46
C PHE A 308 11.15 7.42 10.14
N SER A 309 11.86 7.30 9.00
CA SER A 309 12.84 8.29 8.55
C SER A 309 12.18 9.65 8.30
N LEU A 310 11.01 9.66 7.66
CA LEU A 310 10.21 10.87 7.44
C LEU A 310 9.80 11.52 8.77
N TRP A 311 9.22 10.78 9.71
CA TRP A 311 8.80 11.32 11.00
C TRP A 311 9.98 11.80 11.84
N ALA A 312 11.11 11.11 11.82
CA ALA A 312 12.31 11.54 12.53
C ALA A 312 12.77 12.93 12.06
N GLN A 313 12.65 13.25 10.76
CA GLN A 313 12.96 14.59 10.27
C GLN A 313 11.90 15.63 10.58
N ILE A 314 10.62 15.27 10.50
CA ILE A 314 9.51 16.17 10.81
C ILE A 314 9.52 16.58 12.29
N THR A 315 9.83 15.65 13.19
CA THR A 315 9.78 15.84 14.65
C THR A 315 11.12 16.20 15.28
N CYS A 316 12.15 16.54 14.47
CA CYS A 316 13.51 16.79 14.96
C CYS A 316 14.05 15.67 15.88
N GLY A 317 13.81 14.40 15.52
CA GLY A 317 14.20 13.24 16.33
C GLY A 317 13.42 13.07 17.64
N GLY A 318 12.29 13.77 17.78
CA GLY A 318 11.50 13.85 19.00
C GLY A 318 11.93 14.97 19.96
N ASP A 319 12.93 15.78 19.59
CA ASP A 319 13.38 16.92 20.38
C ASP A 319 12.67 18.21 19.97
N VAL A 320 11.60 18.54 20.69
CA VAL A 320 10.83 19.78 20.51
C VAL A 320 11.61 21.05 20.89
N THR A 321 12.78 20.92 21.52
CA THR A 321 13.62 22.07 21.92
C THR A 321 14.67 22.44 20.87
N ALA A 322 14.85 21.59 19.84
CA ALA A 322 15.70 21.88 18.70
C ALA A 322 15.30 23.20 18.02
N THR A 323 16.27 23.97 17.53
CA THR A 323 16.05 25.30 16.94
C THR A 323 14.97 25.30 15.87
N ASP A 324 14.96 24.27 15.04
CA ASP A 324 14.09 24.16 13.86
C ASP A 324 12.65 23.74 14.23
N CYS A 325 12.46 23.10 15.39
CA CYS A 325 11.16 22.64 15.89
C CYS A 325 10.60 23.52 17.02
N LYS A 326 11.39 24.42 17.62
CA LYS A 326 11.01 25.19 18.82
C LYS A 326 9.80 26.11 18.60
N ALA A 327 9.66 26.69 17.42
CA ALA A 327 8.58 27.63 17.11
C ALA A 327 7.24 26.94 16.83
N CYS A 328 7.27 25.81 16.10
CA CYS A 328 6.05 25.19 15.57
C CYS A 328 5.80 23.75 16.11
N GLU A 329 6.65 23.22 16.99
CA GLU A 329 6.67 21.83 17.48
C GLU A 329 7.00 20.77 16.40
N TYR A 330 7.30 21.21 15.19
CA TYR A 330 7.80 20.43 14.06
C TYR A 330 8.71 21.29 13.19
N ASN A 331 9.49 20.66 12.31
CA ASN A 331 10.44 21.35 11.43
C ASN A 331 9.68 22.10 10.32
N TYR A 332 9.22 23.30 10.64
CA TYR A 332 8.45 24.16 9.74
C TYR A 332 9.30 24.73 8.59
N GLY A 333 10.60 24.96 8.83
CA GLY A 333 11.52 25.50 7.82
C GLY A 333 11.66 24.58 6.60
N GLN A 334 11.71 23.26 6.82
CA GLN A 334 11.79 22.28 5.74
C GLN A 334 10.41 21.75 5.30
N TYR A 335 9.44 21.69 6.23
CA TYR A 335 8.13 21.11 5.98
C TYR A 335 7.01 22.04 6.46
N GLN A 336 6.66 23.05 5.66
CA GLN A 336 5.54 23.94 5.99
C GLN A 336 4.21 23.17 6.18
N CYS A 337 3.99 22.14 5.35
CA CYS A 337 2.86 21.23 5.40
C CYS A 337 3.33 19.78 5.33
N TRP A 338 3.70 19.20 6.48
CA TRP A 338 4.32 17.87 6.51
C TRP A 338 3.36 16.74 6.11
N GLU A 339 2.05 16.90 6.32
CA GLU A 339 1.03 15.93 5.94
C GLU A 339 0.99 15.73 4.42
N THR A 340 0.98 16.84 3.68
CA THR A 340 1.06 16.82 2.22
C THR A 340 2.35 16.16 1.76
N ARG A 341 3.47 16.41 2.45
CA ARG A 341 4.76 15.78 2.15
C ARG A 341 4.72 14.26 2.26
N ILE A 342 4.08 13.71 3.30
CA ILE A 342 3.88 12.26 3.41
C ILE A 342 3.01 11.73 2.26
N GLY A 343 1.96 12.47 1.91
CA GLY A 343 1.11 12.18 0.75
C GLY A 343 1.91 12.11 -0.55
N GLN A 344 2.83 13.04 -0.77
CA GLN A 344 3.72 13.08 -1.94
C GLN A 344 4.64 11.85 -1.99
N GLU A 345 5.21 11.41 -0.87
CA GLU A 345 6.03 10.18 -0.84
C GLU A 345 5.22 8.93 -1.20
N MET A 346 3.99 8.79 -0.67
CA MET A 346 3.12 7.66 -1.01
C MET A 346 2.66 7.70 -2.48
N TYR A 347 2.41 8.90 -3.00
CA TYR A 347 2.11 9.13 -4.42
C TYR A 347 3.29 8.71 -5.31
N LYS A 348 4.50 9.17 -5.00
CA LYS A 348 5.73 8.80 -5.73
C LYS A 348 5.98 7.29 -5.70
N LEU A 349 5.80 6.62 -4.56
CA LEU A 349 5.90 5.15 -4.48
C LEU A 349 4.89 4.45 -5.40
N MET A 350 3.65 4.93 -5.46
CA MET A 350 2.61 4.36 -6.33
C MET A 350 2.93 4.54 -7.82
N ILE A 351 3.36 5.75 -8.22
CA ILE A 351 3.76 6.04 -9.60
C ILE A 351 5.01 5.24 -9.97
N PHE A 352 6.01 5.18 -9.08
CA PHE A 352 7.24 4.42 -9.31
C PHE A 352 6.98 2.91 -9.47
N ASP A 353 6.05 2.34 -8.69
CA ASP A 353 5.61 0.95 -8.84
C ASP A 353 4.98 0.72 -10.23
N LEU A 354 4.10 1.62 -10.70
CA LEU A 354 3.52 1.54 -12.05
C LEU A 354 4.61 1.63 -13.14
N LEU A 355 5.53 2.58 -13.01
CA LEU A 355 6.63 2.77 -13.96
C LEU A 355 7.54 1.54 -13.97
N THR A 356 7.91 1.03 -12.81
CA THR A 356 8.77 -0.16 -12.67
C THR A 356 8.12 -1.39 -13.28
N ILE A 357 6.85 -1.66 -12.97
CA ILE A 357 6.13 -2.81 -13.54
C ILE A 357 6.09 -2.70 -15.06
N THR A 358 5.71 -1.53 -15.59
CA THR A 358 5.66 -1.29 -17.04
C THR A 358 7.03 -1.44 -17.69
N LEU A 359 8.07 -0.86 -17.10
CA LEU A 359 9.44 -0.89 -17.62
C LEU A 359 10.02 -2.31 -17.61
N VAL A 360 9.84 -3.06 -16.52
CA VAL A 360 10.29 -4.46 -16.43
C VAL A 360 9.53 -5.31 -17.46
N THR A 361 8.23 -5.10 -17.64
CA THR A 361 7.48 -5.80 -18.68
C THR A 361 8.04 -5.49 -20.08
N LEU A 362 8.25 -4.21 -20.42
CA LEU A 362 8.71 -3.78 -21.74
C LEU A 362 10.18 -4.11 -22.05
N LEU A 363 11.09 -3.94 -21.08
CA LEU A 363 12.54 -4.07 -21.29
C LEU A 363 13.11 -5.43 -20.87
N VAL A 364 12.41 -6.17 -20.01
CA VAL A 364 12.90 -7.47 -19.53
C VAL A 364 12.01 -8.61 -20.03
N GLU A 365 10.71 -8.55 -19.76
CA GLU A 365 9.81 -9.69 -20.05
C GLU A 365 9.62 -9.91 -21.57
N PHE A 366 9.42 -8.84 -22.36
CA PHE A 366 9.29 -8.93 -23.83
C PHE A 366 10.60 -9.33 -24.52
N PRO A 367 11.74 -8.66 -24.28
CA PRO A 367 13.00 -9.02 -24.95
C PRO A 367 13.49 -10.40 -24.56
N ARG A 368 13.27 -10.83 -23.31
CA ARG A 368 13.59 -12.21 -22.89
C ARG A 368 12.89 -13.24 -23.76
N ARG A 369 11.63 -13.03 -24.12
CA ARG A 369 10.90 -13.93 -25.02
C ARG A 369 11.55 -13.99 -26.40
N MET A 370 11.86 -12.83 -26.98
CA MET A 370 12.52 -12.75 -28.29
C MET A 370 13.90 -13.43 -28.26
N LEU A 371 14.71 -13.16 -27.24
CA LEU A 371 16.05 -13.75 -27.11
C LEU A 371 16.00 -15.28 -27.04
N VAL A 372 15.06 -15.85 -26.27
CA VAL A 372 14.96 -17.31 -26.15
C VAL A 372 14.48 -17.97 -27.46
N ASP A 373 13.64 -17.30 -28.24
CA ASP A 373 13.13 -17.84 -29.51
C ASP A 373 14.16 -17.71 -30.66
N PHE A 374 14.98 -16.66 -30.67
CA PHE A 374 15.91 -16.38 -31.77
C PHE A 374 17.39 -16.72 -31.49
N CYS A 375 17.81 -16.77 -30.22
CA CYS A 375 19.22 -16.99 -29.86
C CYS A 375 19.46 -18.42 -29.35
N SER A 376 20.43 -19.10 -29.95
CA SER A 376 20.81 -20.48 -29.61
C SER A 376 21.89 -20.59 -28.53
N TRP A 377 22.34 -19.46 -27.94
CA TRP A 377 23.38 -19.44 -26.91
C TRP A 377 22.95 -20.18 -25.63
N LYS A 378 23.88 -20.95 -25.05
CA LYS A 378 23.64 -21.76 -23.84
C LYS A 378 23.16 -20.93 -22.65
N LEU A 379 23.67 -19.70 -22.48
CA LEU A 379 23.24 -18.80 -21.40
C LEU A 379 21.78 -18.32 -21.56
N VAL A 380 21.34 -18.08 -22.79
CA VAL A 380 19.96 -17.68 -23.08
C VAL A 380 18.99 -18.85 -22.88
N LYS A 381 19.39 -20.06 -23.28
CA LYS A 381 18.64 -21.28 -22.99
C LYS A 381 18.59 -21.62 -21.50
N LEU A 382 19.67 -21.34 -20.75
CA LEU A 382 19.70 -21.49 -19.29
C LEU A 382 18.75 -20.50 -18.60
N TRP A 383 18.67 -19.26 -19.09
CA TRP A 383 17.71 -18.29 -18.58
C TRP A 383 16.27 -18.76 -18.84
N GLY A 384 16.00 -19.37 -20.00
CA GLY A 384 14.74 -20.05 -20.28
C GLY A 384 13.52 -19.13 -20.31
N TYR A 385 12.34 -19.74 -20.49
CA TYR A 385 11.08 -19.01 -20.59
C TYR A 385 10.59 -18.49 -19.24
N GLN A 386 9.96 -17.31 -19.24
CA GLN A 386 9.33 -16.74 -18.05
C GLN A 386 8.11 -17.58 -17.62
N GLN A 387 8.04 -17.88 -16.33
CA GLN A 387 6.87 -18.50 -15.69
C GLN A 387 6.08 -17.43 -14.92
N PHE A 388 4.76 -17.53 -14.93
CA PHE A 388 3.89 -16.62 -14.17
C PHE A 388 3.74 -17.11 -12.72
N LEU A 389 4.55 -16.57 -11.82
CA LEU A 389 4.50 -16.87 -10.39
C LEU A 389 3.38 -16.08 -9.70
N VAL A 390 2.24 -16.75 -9.49
CA VAL A 390 1.04 -16.15 -8.87
C VAL A 390 1.35 -15.50 -7.50
N PRO A 391 2.03 -16.15 -6.55
CA PRO A 391 2.22 -15.57 -5.21
C PRO A 391 3.00 -14.26 -5.22
N GLN A 392 4.08 -14.16 -6.00
CA GLN A 392 4.92 -12.95 -6.05
C GLN A 392 4.17 -11.76 -6.65
N ASN A 393 3.39 -11.99 -7.71
CA ASN A 393 2.57 -10.94 -8.33
C ASN A 393 1.46 -10.47 -7.37
N ILE A 394 0.80 -11.37 -6.64
CA ILE A 394 -0.22 -10.99 -5.66
C ILE A 394 0.38 -10.18 -4.51
N LEU A 395 1.55 -10.57 -3.99
CA LEU A 395 2.26 -9.79 -2.97
C LEU A 395 2.58 -8.37 -3.43
N GLN A 396 2.86 -8.16 -4.72
CA GLN A 396 3.12 -6.83 -5.25
C GLN A 396 1.84 -6.00 -5.28
N LEU A 397 0.72 -6.60 -5.64
CA LEU A 397 -0.59 -5.95 -5.53
C LEU A 397 -0.92 -5.56 -4.08
N ILE A 398 -0.65 -6.45 -3.11
CA ILE A 398 -0.89 -6.18 -1.69
C ILE A 398 -0.01 -5.04 -1.20
N TYR A 399 1.29 -5.06 -1.50
CA TYR A 399 2.20 -3.97 -1.16
C TYR A 399 1.71 -2.62 -1.72
N GLY A 400 1.34 -2.58 -3.00
CA GLY A 400 0.79 -1.38 -3.62
C GLY A 400 -0.51 -0.91 -2.96
N GLN A 401 -1.37 -1.83 -2.52
CA GLN A 401 -2.58 -1.50 -1.77
C GLN A 401 -2.26 -0.92 -0.38
N THR A 402 -1.25 -1.45 0.31
CA THR A 402 -0.83 -0.93 1.62
C THR A 402 -0.28 0.48 1.52
N VAL A 403 0.52 0.80 0.49
CA VAL A 403 0.96 2.19 0.22
C VAL A 403 -0.25 3.12 0.09
N VAL A 404 -1.31 2.68 -0.58
CA VAL A 404 -2.53 3.48 -0.76
C VAL A 404 -3.27 3.68 0.55
N TRP A 405 -3.36 2.68 1.42
CA TRP A 405 -4.00 2.85 2.73
C TRP A 405 -3.22 3.74 3.68
N ILE A 406 -1.89 3.72 3.63
CA ILE A 406 -1.08 4.67 4.39
C ILE A 406 -1.27 6.08 3.82
N GLY A 407 -1.30 6.21 2.50
CA GLY A 407 -1.39 7.49 1.81
C GLY A 407 -2.78 8.11 1.78
N VAL A 408 -3.88 7.36 1.89
CA VAL A 408 -5.24 7.87 1.66
C VAL A 408 -5.64 9.01 2.61
N PHE A 409 -5.13 9.00 3.85
CA PHE A 409 -5.35 10.08 4.80
C PHE A 409 -4.60 11.37 4.42
N PHE A 410 -3.48 11.27 3.71
CA PHE A 410 -2.66 12.41 3.30
C PHE A 410 -2.91 12.84 1.84
N CYS A 411 -3.46 11.92 1.04
CA CYS A 411 -3.73 12.05 -0.39
C CYS A 411 -5.09 11.38 -0.71
N PRO A 412 -6.22 12.07 -0.53
CA PRO A 412 -7.56 11.45 -0.61
C PRO A 412 -7.93 10.88 -1.97
N LEU A 413 -7.37 11.42 -3.06
CA LEU A 413 -7.60 10.92 -4.42
C LEU A 413 -6.71 9.73 -4.80
N LEU A 414 -5.82 9.27 -3.91
CA LEU A 414 -4.92 8.14 -4.16
C LEU A 414 -5.66 6.83 -4.53
N PRO A 415 -6.82 6.47 -3.94
CA PRO A 415 -7.59 5.30 -4.37
C PRO A 415 -8.10 5.38 -5.81
N LEU A 416 -8.45 6.58 -6.30
CA LEU A 416 -8.85 6.76 -7.71
C LEU A 416 -7.67 6.46 -8.64
N LEU A 417 -6.51 7.04 -8.33
CA LEU A 417 -5.29 6.81 -9.11
C LEU A 417 -4.85 5.34 -9.07
N ASN A 418 -4.98 4.70 -7.91
CA ASN A 418 -4.69 3.27 -7.76
C ASN A 418 -5.70 2.39 -8.54
N THR A 419 -6.95 2.82 -8.67
CA THR A 419 -7.95 2.14 -9.52
C THR A 419 -7.50 2.16 -10.98
N ILE A 420 -7.07 3.34 -11.48
CA ILE A 420 -6.50 3.48 -12.82
C ILE A 420 -5.24 2.61 -12.95
N LYS A 421 -4.33 2.64 -11.97
CA LYS A 421 -3.13 1.79 -11.92
C LYS A 421 -3.46 0.31 -12.08
N PHE A 422 -4.42 -0.21 -11.31
CA PHE A 422 -4.78 -1.62 -11.35
C PHE A 422 -5.46 -2.04 -12.66
N ILE A 423 -6.24 -1.14 -13.27
CA ILE A 423 -6.77 -1.36 -14.62
C ILE A 423 -5.62 -1.48 -15.63
N LEU A 424 -4.64 -0.58 -15.60
CA LEU A 424 -3.47 -0.66 -16.48
C LEU A 424 -2.66 -1.95 -16.24
N ILE A 425 -2.42 -2.31 -14.99
CA ILE A 425 -1.73 -3.55 -14.61
C ILE A 425 -2.49 -4.78 -15.10
N PHE A 426 -3.83 -4.77 -15.04
CA PHE A 426 -4.66 -5.86 -15.54
C PHE A 426 -4.38 -6.14 -17.01
N TYR A 427 -4.43 -5.10 -17.85
CA TYR A 427 -4.18 -5.25 -19.29
C TYR A 427 -2.72 -5.59 -19.59
N CYS A 428 -1.77 -4.98 -18.90
CA CYS A 428 -0.34 -5.24 -19.06
C CYS A 428 0.02 -6.70 -18.73
N LYS A 429 -0.44 -7.21 -17.58
CA LYS A 429 -0.19 -8.60 -17.17
C LYS A 429 -0.99 -9.61 -17.98
N LYS A 430 -2.20 -9.27 -18.44
CA LYS A 430 -2.93 -10.10 -19.42
C LYS A 430 -2.13 -10.22 -20.71
N LEU A 431 -1.64 -9.12 -21.28
CA LEU A 431 -0.85 -9.15 -22.51
C LEU A 431 0.42 -9.99 -22.33
N THR A 432 1.15 -9.78 -21.24
CA THR A 432 2.35 -10.53 -20.89
C THR A 432 2.07 -12.03 -20.77
N LEU A 433 0.96 -12.42 -20.13
CA LEU A 433 0.57 -13.81 -19.97
C LEU A 433 0.35 -14.52 -21.32
N PHE A 434 -0.36 -13.87 -22.24
CA PHE A 434 -0.67 -14.47 -23.55
C PHE A 434 0.50 -14.43 -24.54
N ARG A 435 1.42 -13.47 -24.41
CA ARG A 435 2.52 -13.28 -25.37
C ARG A 435 3.87 -13.84 -24.89
N ASN A 436 4.19 -13.69 -23.60
CA ASN A 436 5.55 -13.92 -23.08
C ASN A 436 5.66 -15.18 -22.22
N CYS A 437 4.60 -15.54 -21.47
CA CYS A 437 4.65 -16.62 -20.50
C CYS A 437 4.35 -18.00 -21.12
N ARG A 438 5.03 -19.04 -20.61
CA ARG A 438 4.58 -20.43 -20.79
C ARG A 438 3.67 -20.85 -19.63
N PRO A 439 2.73 -21.78 -19.84
CA PRO A 439 1.93 -22.34 -18.75
C PRO A 439 2.87 -22.99 -17.71
N ALA A 440 2.56 -22.80 -16.42
CA ALA A 440 3.38 -23.34 -15.34
C ALA A 440 3.29 -24.88 -15.33
N GLU A 441 4.44 -25.57 -15.29
CA GLU A 441 4.53 -27.03 -15.28
C GLU A 441 3.95 -27.67 -14.00
N LYS A 442 3.88 -26.89 -12.91
CA LYS A 442 3.26 -27.31 -11.64
C LYS A 442 1.97 -26.54 -11.41
N THR A 443 0.85 -27.25 -11.34
CA THR A 443 -0.46 -26.66 -11.07
C THR A 443 -0.54 -26.23 -9.60
N PHE A 444 -0.56 -24.92 -9.38
CA PHE A 444 -0.80 -24.35 -8.07
C PHE A 444 -2.28 -24.53 -7.68
N ARG A 445 -2.56 -25.17 -6.54
CA ARG A 445 -3.94 -25.39 -6.05
C ARG A 445 -4.60 -24.04 -5.68
N SER A 446 -5.53 -23.60 -6.53
CA SER A 446 -6.12 -22.25 -6.55
C SER A 446 -6.99 -21.87 -5.32
N ALA A 447 -7.75 -22.80 -4.74
CA ALA A 447 -8.70 -22.45 -3.66
C ALA A 447 -8.02 -22.08 -2.33
N ARG A 448 -6.93 -22.78 -1.97
CA ARG A 448 -6.18 -22.60 -0.71
C ARG A 448 -5.48 -21.23 -0.62
N SER A 449 -5.07 -20.68 -1.77
CA SER A 449 -4.21 -19.51 -1.82
C SER A 449 -4.97 -18.19 -1.79
N ASN A 450 -6.20 -18.16 -2.31
CA ASN A 450 -7.05 -16.96 -2.25
C ASN A 450 -7.34 -16.51 -0.82
N PHE A 451 -7.60 -17.45 0.09
CA PHE A 451 -7.81 -17.14 1.51
C PHE A 451 -6.53 -16.59 2.16
N PHE A 452 -5.40 -17.25 1.91
CA PHE A 452 -4.09 -16.82 2.41
C PHE A 452 -3.73 -15.39 1.96
N PHE A 453 -3.93 -15.04 0.69
CA PHE A 453 -3.66 -13.68 0.19
C PHE A 453 -4.58 -12.63 0.80
N ARG A 454 -5.83 -12.97 1.13
CA ARG A 454 -6.75 -12.08 1.85
C ARG A 454 -6.32 -11.86 3.31
N ILE A 455 -5.75 -12.86 3.98
CA ILE A 455 -5.13 -12.68 5.30
C ILE A 455 -3.96 -11.71 5.23
N ILE A 456 -3.04 -11.89 4.27
CA ILE A 456 -1.90 -10.96 4.11
C ILE A 456 -2.41 -9.55 3.82
N LEU A 457 -3.46 -9.41 3.00
CA LEU A 457 -4.08 -8.12 2.73
C LEU A 457 -4.64 -7.47 4.02
N LEU A 458 -5.26 -8.25 4.91
CA LEU A 458 -5.72 -7.77 6.23
C LEU A 458 -4.56 -7.34 7.13
N ILE A 459 -3.46 -8.09 7.14
CA ILE A 459 -2.23 -7.72 7.86
C ILE A 459 -1.71 -6.38 7.33
N GLY A 460 -1.68 -6.22 6.01
CA GLY A 460 -1.30 -4.96 5.36
C GLY A 460 -2.17 -3.78 5.81
N LEU A 461 -3.48 -3.99 6.02
CA LEU A 461 -4.37 -2.96 6.54
C LEU A 461 -4.00 -2.60 7.98
N PHE A 462 -3.83 -3.61 8.85
CA PHE A 462 -3.44 -3.38 10.24
C PHE A 462 -2.11 -2.61 10.34
N VAL A 463 -1.12 -3.02 9.54
CA VAL A 463 0.18 -2.35 9.43
C VAL A 463 0.02 -0.90 8.96
N SER A 464 -0.94 -0.58 8.07
CA SER A 464 -1.19 0.79 7.65
C SER A 464 -1.87 1.67 8.70
N CYS A 465 -2.72 1.09 9.55
CA CYS A 465 -3.42 1.82 10.61
C CYS A 465 -2.47 2.28 11.73
N VAL A 466 -1.37 1.57 11.97
CA VAL A 466 -0.39 1.92 13.03
C VAL A 466 0.31 3.26 12.77
N PRO A 467 0.94 3.48 11.60
CA PRO A 467 1.42 4.79 11.15
C PRO A 467 0.42 5.92 11.32
N LEU A 468 -0.80 5.69 10.83
CA LEU A 468 -1.84 6.70 10.83
C LEU A 468 -2.29 7.04 12.25
N GLY A 469 -2.52 6.02 13.09
CA GLY A 469 -2.88 6.21 14.48
C GLY A 469 -1.78 6.93 15.25
N TYR A 470 -0.51 6.60 15.01
CA TYR A 470 0.63 7.28 15.62
C TYR A 470 0.72 8.75 15.19
N SER A 471 0.68 9.04 13.88
CA SER A 471 0.80 10.41 13.38
C SER A 471 -0.31 11.30 13.91
N VAL A 472 -1.53 10.76 13.98
CA VAL A 472 -2.72 11.51 14.41
C VAL A 472 -2.79 11.66 15.94
N ALA A 473 -2.19 10.74 16.72
CA ALA A 473 -2.22 10.80 18.19
C ALA A 473 -1.03 11.52 18.83
N LYS A 474 0.13 11.56 18.17
CA LYS A 474 1.38 12.07 18.75
C LYS A 474 1.97 13.29 18.05
N ILE A 475 1.78 13.43 16.74
CA ILE A 475 2.37 14.51 15.96
C ILE A 475 1.33 15.64 15.87
N GLN A 476 1.76 16.87 16.15
CA GLN A 476 0.90 18.03 15.99
C GLN A 476 0.54 18.24 14.52
N PRO A 477 -0.73 18.51 14.19
CA PRO A 477 -1.09 18.85 12.83
C PRO A 477 -0.45 20.18 12.42
N SER A 478 -0.13 20.32 11.14
CA SER A 478 0.43 21.57 10.61
C SER A 478 -0.51 22.75 10.88
N LYS A 479 0.05 23.88 11.34
CA LYS A 479 -0.72 25.09 11.65
C LYS A 479 -1.11 25.87 10.39
N GLY A 480 -0.40 25.69 9.28
CA GLY A 480 -0.60 26.44 8.03
C GLY A 480 -1.42 25.74 6.93
N CYS A 481 -1.79 24.47 7.09
CA CYS A 481 -2.48 23.72 6.03
C CYS A 481 -3.44 22.64 6.53
N GLY A 482 -4.37 22.25 5.66
CA GLY A 482 -5.23 21.08 5.85
C GLY A 482 -6.45 21.28 6.77
N PRO A 483 -7.27 20.24 6.96
CA PRO A 483 -8.57 20.36 7.62
C PRO A 483 -8.50 20.44 9.15
N PHE A 484 -7.38 20.06 9.78
CA PHE A 484 -7.26 19.98 11.25
C PHE A 484 -6.45 21.12 11.88
N GLN A 485 -6.30 22.25 11.19
CA GLN A 485 -5.61 23.43 11.70
C GLN A 485 -6.14 23.78 13.10
N MET A 486 -5.24 23.79 14.10
CA MET A 486 -5.49 24.20 15.50
C MET A 486 -6.41 23.29 16.35
N ILE A 487 -6.86 22.12 15.86
CA ILE A 487 -7.69 21.18 16.62
C ILE A 487 -6.82 20.10 17.28
N ILE A 488 -6.15 20.45 18.38
CA ILE A 488 -5.25 19.56 19.13
C ILE A 488 -6.05 18.57 20.01
N THR A 489 -7.21 18.99 20.53
CA THR A 489 -7.87 18.30 21.66
C THR A 489 -8.91 17.25 21.23
N THR A 490 -9.57 17.41 20.08
CA THR A 490 -10.71 16.56 19.68
C THR A 490 -10.27 15.23 19.06
N ILE A 491 -9.11 15.21 18.42
CA ILE A 491 -8.57 14.04 17.70
C ILE A 491 -8.17 12.92 18.67
N LEU A 492 -7.44 13.25 19.73
CA LEU A 492 -7.06 12.32 20.81
C LEU A 492 -8.29 11.77 21.54
N PHE A 493 -9.32 12.60 21.76
CA PHE A 493 -10.56 12.20 22.41
C PHE A 493 -11.41 11.27 21.53
N LEU A 494 -11.50 11.53 20.23
CA LEU A 494 -12.24 10.69 19.27
C LEU A 494 -11.53 9.35 19.02
N PHE A 495 -10.21 9.32 18.85
CA PHE A 495 -9.47 8.06 18.67
C PHE A 495 -9.52 7.17 19.91
N SER A 496 -9.32 7.74 21.11
CA SER A 496 -9.38 6.98 22.37
C SER A 496 -10.77 6.40 22.60
N ASN A 497 -11.85 7.13 22.27
CA ASN A 497 -13.22 6.64 22.48
C ASN A 497 -13.68 5.70 21.36
N ILE A 498 -13.32 5.93 20.10
CA ILE A 498 -13.78 5.11 18.97
C ILE A 498 -13.05 3.76 18.92
N ILE A 499 -11.73 3.72 19.18
CA ILE A 499 -11.02 2.43 19.30
C ILE A 499 -11.59 1.64 20.48
N CYS A 500 -11.87 2.30 21.60
CA CYS A 500 -12.49 1.66 22.76
C CYS A 500 -13.90 1.13 22.42
N VAL A 501 -14.75 1.92 21.75
CA VAL A 501 -16.10 1.51 21.33
C VAL A 501 -16.07 0.41 20.27
N HIS A 502 -15.13 0.44 19.32
CA HIS A 502 -15.06 -0.58 18.27
C HIS A 502 -14.50 -1.90 18.80
N ILE A 503 -13.54 -1.86 19.74
CA ILE A 503 -13.04 -3.04 20.47
C ILE A 503 -14.13 -3.57 21.42
N LEU A 504 -14.84 -2.70 22.16
CA LEU A 504 -15.96 -3.10 23.01
C LEU A 504 -17.12 -3.69 22.20
N CYS A 505 -17.48 -3.12 21.05
CA CYS A 505 -18.48 -3.69 20.16
C CYS A 505 -18.06 -5.06 19.63
N LEU A 506 -16.78 -5.25 19.27
CA LEU A 506 -16.27 -6.55 18.84
C LEU A 506 -16.29 -7.59 19.97
N ILE A 507 -15.92 -7.20 21.20
CA ILE A 507 -16.00 -8.06 22.39
C ILE A 507 -17.45 -8.38 22.74
N HIS A 508 -18.34 -7.39 22.66
CA HIS A 508 -19.75 -7.54 23.02
C HIS A 508 -20.56 -8.30 21.97
N CYS A 509 -20.18 -8.21 20.68
CA CYS A 509 -20.79 -9.01 19.61
C CYS A 509 -20.38 -10.49 19.75
N LYS A 510 -19.11 -10.76 20.08
CA LYS A 510 -18.61 -12.10 20.37
C LYS A 510 -19.23 -12.71 21.64
N SER A 511 -19.39 -11.91 22.70
CA SER A 511 -20.06 -12.33 23.94
C SER A 511 -21.57 -12.59 23.79
N ARG A 512 -22.20 -12.01 22.75
CA ARG A 512 -23.62 -12.26 22.45
C ARG A 512 -23.80 -13.54 21.64
N GLU A 513 -22.86 -13.83 20.74
CA GLU A 513 -22.81 -15.06 19.93
C GLU A 513 -22.58 -16.30 20.82
N GLU A 514 -21.69 -16.19 21.83
CA GLU A 514 -21.44 -17.24 22.84
C GLU A 514 -22.60 -17.42 23.86
N ARG A 515 -23.55 -16.49 23.94
CA ARG A 515 -24.75 -16.60 24.81
C ARG A 515 -26.00 -17.11 24.08
N THR A 516 -25.94 -17.21 22.76
CA THR A 516 -27.01 -17.74 21.91
C THR A 516 -26.74 -19.16 21.38
N GLN A 517 -25.57 -19.72 21.69
CA GLN A 517 -25.29 -21.16 21.69
C GLN A 517 -25.42 -21.67 23.12
#